data_AF-A0A498P540-F1
#
_entry.id   AF-A0A498P540-F1
#
_cell.length_a   1.000
_cell.length_b   1.000
_cell.length_c   1.000
_cell.angle_alpha   90.00
_cell.angle_beta   90.00
_cell.angle_gamma   90.00
#
_symmetry.space_group_name_H-M   'P 1'
#
loop_
_entity.id
_entity.type
_entity.pdbx_description
1 polymer ?
#
loop_
_entity_poly.entity_id
_entity_poly.type
_entity_poly.pdbx_seq_one_letter_code
_entity_poly.pdbx_strand_id
1 'polypeptide(L)'
;MLCCLNAVKIMNSRLSALILLLLIPGSITMDRLSVTCKQKSICAVKGSEVTLKCFYSNFNIKTVFWFNLQVRMNPASTDKRDHRQLTCHSSCTSTSGSHYYWMKNGQYFGQTESPNIFVLISRDAGSFSCSRDQNLKHPSSSVCVSQSVCWDVTYTSTRVCALVNSTVDISCTYSHPSDHTVNKTFWHYSPSGVFKDLREEHQFAGRVEYVGNKLRIKELKINDSGEYRFMIKIN
;
A
#
# COMPACT_ATOMS: atom_id res chain seq x y z
N MET A 1 14.16 15.03 13.67
CA MET A 1 13.91 13.59 13.45
C MET A 1 12.50 13.42 12.88
N LEU A 2 12.34 13.35 11.55
CA LEU A 2 11.04 13.03 10.93
C LEU A 2 10.82 11.52 10.96
N CYS A 3 10.32 11.05 12.08
CA CYS A 3 9.83 9.68 12.20
C CYS A 3 8.47 9.58 11.51
N CYS A 4 8.46 9.29 10.21
CA CYS A 4 7.24 8.85 9.54
C CYS A 4 7.06 7.36 9.78
N LEU A 5 6.68 7.04 11.01
CA LEU A 5 6.10 5.74 11.32
C LEU A 5 4.86 5.54 10.46
N ASN A 6 4.91 4.50 9.65
CA ASN A 6 3.71 3.92 9.10
C ASN A 6 2.79 3.49 10.25
N ALA A 7 1.52 3.91 10.17
CA ALA A 7 0.49 3.71 11.19
C ALA A 7 0.60 2.35 11.90
N VAL A 8 0.99 2.37 13.18
CA VAL A 8 0.73 1.27 14.09
C VAL A 8 -0.77 1.24 14.26
N LYS A 9 -1.42 0.19 13.76
CA LYS A 9 -2.84 0.00 13.99
C LYS A 9 -3.01 -0.53 15.41
N ILE A 10 -3.35 0.37 16.32
CA ILE A 10 -3.62 0.04 17.71
C ILE A 10 -4.96 -0.69 17.76
N MET A 11 -4.93 -1.96 18.14
CA MET A 11 -6.17 -2.70 18.37
C MET A 11 -6.75 -2.25 19.72
N ASN A 12 -7.97 -1.72 19.69
CA ASN A 12 -8.64 -1.14 20.86
C ASN A 12 -9.37 -2.25 21.63
N SER A 13 -8.69 -2.94 22.53
CA SER A 13 -9.35 -3.73 23.58
C SER A 13 -9.70 -2.76 24.71
N ARG A 14 -10.99 -2.42 24.83
CA ARG A 14 -11.60 -1.47 25.80
C ARG A 14 -10.73 -1.17 27.03
N LEU A 15 -10.07 0.00 27.06
CA LEU A 15 -9.74 0.85 28.24
C LEU A 15 -8.91 2.09 27.82
N SER A 16 -8.99 3.14 28.63
CA SER A 16 -8.88 4.60 28.39
C SER A 16 -7.71 5.21 27.59
N ALA A 17 -7.95 6.40 27.02
CA ALA A 17 -7.16 7.20 26.07
C ALA A 17 -5.72 7.55 26.51
N LEU A 18 -4.82 7.72 25.52
CA LEU A 18 -3.58 8.46 25.70
C LEU A 18 -3.33 9.37 24.49
N ILE A 19 -3.06 10.64 24.75
CA ILE A 19 -2.67 11.66 23.78
C ILE A 19 -1.15 11.54 23.59
N LEU A 20 -0.69 11.37 22.35
CA LEU A 20 0.74 11.41 22.02
C LEU A 20 1.03 12.74 21.30
N LEU A 21 1.56 13.71 22.04
CA LEU A 21 2.08 14.96 21.50
C LEU A 21 3.58 14.81 21.28
N LEU A 22 4.06 14.94 20.04
CA LEU A 22 5.48 15.12 19.74
C LEU A 22 5.66 16.16 18.63
N LEU A 23 6.24 17.30 19.01
CA LEU A 23 6.66 18.42 18.17
C LEU A 23 8.16 18.59 18.36
N ILE A 24 8.98 18.46 17.30
CA ILE A 24 10.31 19.12 17.22
C ILE A 24 10.67 19.43 15.74
N PRO A 25 11.00 20.68 15.37
CA PRO A 25 11.39 21.11 14.01
C PRO A 25 12.92 21.00 13.73
N GLY A 26 13.35 21.01 12.45
CA GLY A 26 14.77 21.20 12.04
C GLY A 26 15.18 20.61 10.67
N SER A 27 16.09 21.28 9.96
CA SER A 27 16.23 21.43 8.48
C SER A 27 17.36 20.64 7.73
N ILE A 28 17.16 20.47 6.40
CA ILE A 28 18.00 20.26 5.18
C ILE A 28 19.38 19.56 5.24
N THR A 29 19.56 18.46 4.48
CA THR A 29 20.58 18.22 3.42
C THR A 29 20.31 16.92 2.63
N MET A 30 20.96 16.79 1.47
CA MET A 30 20.68 15.86 0.36
C MET A 30 21.71 14.73 0.30
N ASP A 31 21.60 13.70 1.15
CA ASP A 31 22.34 12.43 0.97
C ASP A 31 21.47 11.21 1.28
N ARG A 32 21.55 10.22 0.40
CA ARG A 32 20.58 9.12 0.30
C ARG A 32 21.04 7.89 1.09
N LEU A 33 20.52 7.73 2.30
CA LEU A 33 20.63 6.50 3.09
C LEU A 33 19.53 5.49 2.69
N SER A 34 19.90 4.24 2.45
CA SER A 34 18.95 3.12 2.35
C SER A 34 18.74 2.48 3.71
N VAL A 35 17.54 2.56 4.25
CA VAL A 35 17.14 1.86 5.48
C VAL A 35 16.26 0.68 5.14
N THR A 36 16.66 -0.52 5.54
CA THR A 36 15.87 -1.74 5.35
C THR A 36 15.30 -2.17 6.70
N CYS A 37 13.98 -2.06 6.86
CA CYS A 37 13.29 -2.58 8.04
C CYS A 37 12.84 -4.02 7.80
N LYS A 38 13.03 -4.90 8.79
CA LYS A 38 12.53 -6.29 8.71
C LYS A 38 11.01 -6.34 8.66
N GLN A 39 10.33 -5.42 9.36
CA GLN A 39 8.87 -5.36 9.43
C GLN A 39 8.33 -4.21 8.56
N LYS A 40 7.40 -4.51 7.64
CA LYS A 40 6.74 -3.50 6.76
C LYS A 40 5.42 -2.94 7.34
N SER A 41 4.73 -3.72 8.18
CA SER A 41 3.49 -3.35 8.85
C SER A 41 3.42 -4.01 10.22
N ILE A 42 3.07 -3.26 11.28
CA ILE A 42 2.99 -3.77 12.65
C ILE A 42 1.60 -3.54 13.22
N CYS A 43 1.11 -4.58 13.88
CA CYS A 43 -0.09 -4.57 14.71
C CYS A 43 0.34 -4.63 16.17
N ALA A 44 -0.23 -3.76 17.01
CA ALA A 44 0.02 -3.76 18.43
C ALA A 44 -1.28 -3.59 19.20
N VAL A 45 -1.40 -4.31 20.31
CA VAL A 45 -2.47 -4.04 21.28
C VAL A 45 -2.09 -2.77 22.04
N LYS A 46 -3.09 -2.02 22.46
CA LYS A 46 -2.86 -0.85 23.30
C LYS A 46 -2.09 -1.24 24.57
N GLY A 47 -1.02 -0.51 24.86
CA GLY A 47 -0.14 -0.80 26.01
C GLY A 47 0.99 -1.80 25.73
N SER A 48 1.07 -2.36 24.52
CA SER A 48 2.21 -3.20 24.13
C SER A 48 3.44 -2.37 23.75
N GLU A 49 4.62 -2.85 24.14
CA GLU A 49 5.89 -2.34 23.62
C GLU A 49 6.17 -2.95 22.24
N VAL A 50 6.51 -2.10 21.27
CA VAL A 50 6.79 -2.51 19.89
C VAL A 50 8.25 -2.21 19.57
N THR A 51 9.04 -3.25 19.27
CA THR A 51 10.41 -3.08 18.81
C THR A 51 10.51 -3.16 17.29
N LEU A 52 10.92 -2.07 16.66
CA LEU A 52 11.22 -2.00 15.23
C LEU A 52 12.69 -2.31 14.96
N LYS A 53 12.98 -3.31 14.12
CA LYS A 53 14.36 -3.63 13.70
C LYS A 53 14.60 -3.15 12.28
N CYS A 54 15.39 -2.08 12.15
CA CYS A 54 15.80 -1.52 10.87
C CYS A 54 17.33 -1.48 10.77
N PHE A 55 17.84 -1.73 9.58
CA PHE A 55 19.26 -1.78 9.24
C PHE A 55 19.61 -0.61 8.34
N TYR A 56 20.74 0.03 8.60
CA TYR A 56 21.29 1.09 7.76
C TYR A 56 22.80 0.91 7.62
N SER A 57 23.35 1.31 6.48
CA SER A 57 24.78 1.44 6.25
C SER A 57 25.25 2.77 6.87
N ASN A 58 26.16 2.73 7.86
CA ASN A 58 26.70 3.91 8.54
C ASN A 58 27.68 4.66 7.59
N PHE A 59 27.76 6.00 7.56
CA PHE A 59 28.45 6.86 8.53
C PHE A 59 27.72 8.19 8.81
N ASN A 60 27.70 8.62 10.09
CA ASN A 60 27.26 9.93 10.61
C ASN A 60 25.86 10.42 10.20
N ILE A 61 24.81 9.82 10.78
CA ILE A 61 23.41 10.15 10.51
C ILE A 61 23.01 11.51 11.12
N LYS A 62 22.47 12.39 10.27
CA LYS A 62 21.57 13.48 10.66
C LYS A 62 20.19 13.25 10.02
N THR A 63 19.28 12.62 10.76
CA THR A 63 17.84 12.37 10.47
C THR A 63 17.49 11.57 9.20
N VAL A 64 16.65 10.53 9.35
CA VAL A 64 16.09 9.70 8.27
C VAL A 64 14.62 10.06 8.03
N PHE A 65 14.16 10.04 6.77
CA PHE A 65 12.76 10.21 6.39
C PHE A 65 12.20 8.90 5.79
N TRP A 66 11.02 8.50 6.26
CA TRP A 66 10.20 7.45 5.63
C TRP A 66 9.04 8.12 4.91
N PHE A 67 8.63 7.66 3.72
CA PHE A 67 7.42 8.17 3.06
C PHE A 67 6.45 7.02 2.84
N ASN A 68 5.26 7.08 3.42
CA ASN A 68 4.14 6.28 2.94
C ASN A 68 3.48 7.03 1.80
N LEU A 69 3.88 6.70 0.59
CA LEU A 69 3.31 7.27 -0.62
C LEU A 69 2.09 6.47 -1.05
N GLN A 70 1.01 7.18 -1.33
CA GLN A 70 -0.23 6.62 -1.85
C GLN A 70 -0.71 7.50 -2.98
N VAL A 71 -0.88 6.93 -4.18
CA VAL A 71 -1.62 7.64 -5.23
C VAL A 71 -3.10 7.61 -4.86
N ARG A 72 -3.75 8.77 -4.93
CA ARG A 72 -5.19 8.91 -4.81
C ARG A 72 -5.72 9.49 -6.11
N MET A 73 -6.81 8.91 -6.59
CA MET A 73 -7.58 9.51 -7.68
C MET A 73 -8.63 10.41 -7.06
N ASN A 74 -8.61 11.69 -7.44
CA ASN A 74 -9.65 12.61 -7.02
C ASN A 74 -10.93 12.39 -7.86
N PRO A 75 -12.12 12.66 -7.30
CA PRO A 75 -13.38 12.46 -8.01
C PRO A 75 -13.40 13.25 -9.33
N ALA A 76 -14.15 12.69 -10.30
CA ALA A 76 -14.26 13.25 -11.64
C ALA A 76 -14.62 14.73 -11.58
N SER A 77 -13.83 15.57 -12.25
CA SER A 77 -14.31 16.90 -12.63
C SER A 77 -15.54 16.72 -13.54
N THR A 78 -16.56 17.56 -13.37
CA THR A 78 -17.71 17.68 -14.28
C THR A 78 -17.33 18.23 -15.67
N ASP A 79 -16.04 18.36 -15.95
CA ASP A 79 -15.50 18.92 -17.19
C ASP A 79 -15.54 17.90 -18.33
N LYS A 80 -15.98 18.37 -19.51
CA LYS A 80 -16.29 17.58 -20.72
C LYS A 80 -15.05 16.95 -21.39
N ARG A 81 -13.84 17.13 -20.82
CA ARG A 81 -12.55 16.76 -21.43
C ARG A 81 -11.88 15.52 -20.81
N ASP A 82 -12.55 14.81 -19.91
CA ASP A 82 -12.10 13.51 -19.36
C ASP A 82 -10.71 13.55 -18.67
N HIS A 83 -10.38 14.68 -18.04
CA HIS A 83 -9.18 14.82 -17.23
C HIS A 83 -9.39 14.19 -15.84
N ARG A 84 -8.39 13.44 -15.37
CA ARG A 84 -8.33 12.93 -14.00
C ARG A 84 -7.18 13.54 -13.25
N GLN A 85 -7.46 14.02 -12.05
CA GLN A 85 -6.42 14.48 -11.15
C GLN A 85 -5.96 13.31 -10.28
N LEU A 86 -4.66 13.07 -10.28
CA LEU A 86 -4.00 12.16 -9.36
C LEU A 86 -3.20 12.95 -8.35
N THR A 87 -3.26 12.52 -7.09
CA THR A 87 -2.51 13.11 -5.99
C THR A 87 -1.60 12.05 -5.37
N CYS A 88 -0.30 12.30 -5.36
CA CYS A 88 0.66 11.53 -4.59
C CYS A 88 0.64 12.00 -3.13
N HIS A 89 -0.20 11.34 -2.33
CA HIS A 89 -0.34 11.64 -0.92
C HIS A 89 0.82 11.06 -0.12
N SER A 90 1.46 11.89 0.70
CA SER A 90 2.43 11.48 1.71
C SER A 90 1.85 11.72 3.09
N SER A 91 2.02 10.76 4.01
CA SER A 91 1.69 10.96 5.42
C SER A 91 2.64 11.93 6.14
N CYS A 92 3.67 12.44 5.45
CA CYS A 92 4.67 13.34 5.99
C CYS A 92 4.47 14.74 5.43
N THR A 93 4.37 15.73 6.31
CA THR A 93 4.36 17.16 5.98
C THR A 93 5.78 17.62 5.66
N SER A 94 6.32 17.18 4.52
CA SER A 94 7.61 17.71 4.07
C SER A 94 7.42 19.14 3.55
N THR A 95 8.02 20.09 4.28
CA THR A 95 8.22 21.48 3.87
C THR A 95 9.25 21.54 2.73
N SER A 96 8.87 22.19 1.63
CA SER A 96 9.67 22.76 0.53
C SER A 96 10.55 21.85 -0.34
N GLY A 97 10.31 21.89 -1.66
CA GLY A 97 11.34 21.80 -2.70
C GLY A 97 11.74 20.44 -3.26
N SER A 98 11.09 19.33 -2.89
CA SER A 98 11.42 18.02 -3.50
C SER A 98 10.41 17.60 -4.56
N HIS A 99 10.93 17.08 -5.67
CA HIS A 99 10.16 16.59 -6.81
C HIS A 99 9.42 15.29 -6.47
N TYR A 100 8.25 15.11 -7.07
CA TYR A 100 7.51 13.87 -7.19
C TYR A 100 7.79 13.27 -8.56
N TYR A 101 8.18 12.00 -8.58
CA TYR A 101 8.44 11.25 -9.80
C TYR A 101 7.28 10.30 -10.05
N TRP A 102 6.65 10.43 -11.21
CA TRP A 102 5.49 9.65 -11.61
C TRP A 102 5.89 8.54 -12.56
N MET A 103 5.22 7.41 -12.42
CA MET A 103 5.35 6.28 -13.32
C MET A 103 4.01 5.88 -13.88
N LYS A 104 4.02 5.44 -15.14
CA LYS A 104 2.90 4.84 -15.86
C LYS A 104 3.31 3.43 -16.27
N ASN A 105 2.55 2.42 -15.87
CA ASN A 105 2.80 1.00 -16.19
C ASN A 105 4.24 0.55 -15.83
N GLY A 106 4.79 1.08 -14.74
CA GLY A 106 6.16 0.79 -14.28
C GLY A 106 7.27 1.55 -15.00
N GLN A 107 6.95 2.40 -15.99
CA GLN A 107 7.91 3.25 -16.70
C GLN A 107 7.82 4.70 -16.25
N TYR A 108 8.91 5.46 -16.42
CA TYR A 108 8.93 6.89 -16.11
C TYR A 108 7.87 7.64 -16.91
N PHE A 109 7.07 8.46 -16.22
CA PHE A 109 6.04 9.29 -16.84
C PHE A 109 6.42 10.78 -16.81
N GLY A 110 6.97 11.26 -15.69
CA GLY A 110 7.35 12.66 -15.54
C GLY A 110 7.67 13.02 -14.10
N GLN A 111 8.12 14.26 -13.88
CA GLN A 111 8.37 14.79 -12.54
C GLN A 111 7.62 16.11 -12.32
N THR A 112 7.19 16.35 -11.08
CA THR A 112 6.47 17.56 -10.68
C THR A 112 6.92 18.06 -9.32
N GLU A 113 6.90 19.37 -9.11
CA GLU A 113 7.10 19.94 -7.77
C GLU A 113 5.83 19.80 -6.91
N SER A 114 4.67 19.84 -7.56
CA SER A 114 3.36 19.59 -6.95
C SER A 114 3.15 18.08 -6.73
N PRO A 115 2.48 17.66 -5.63
CA PRO A 115 2.04 16.28 -5.45
C PRO A 115 0.93 15.89 -6.44
N ASN A 116 0.42 16.81 -7.24
CA ASN A 116 -0.71 16.57 -8.13
C ASN A 116 -0.29 16.55 -9.61
N ILE A 117 -0.88 15.65 -10.38
CA ILE A 117 -0.83 15.65 -11.85
C ILE A 117 -2.24 15.55 -12.42
N PHE A 118 -2.40 16.04 -13.65
CA PHE A 118 -3.59 15.83 -14.46
C PHE A 118 -3.24 14.92 -15.63
N VAL A 119 -4.01 13.86 -15.80
CA VAL A 119 -3.87 12.91 -16.92
C VAL A 119 -5.12 12.94 -17.78
N LEU A 120 -4.97 12.82 -19.10
CA LEU A 120 -6.11 12.67 -20.00
C LEU A 120 -6.39 11.19 -20.17
N ILE A 121 -7.59 10.71 -19.83
CA ILE A 121 -7.90 9.28 -19.95
C ILE A 121 -7.71 8.78 -21.40
N SER A 122 -8.12 9.57 -22.40
CA SER A 122 -8.05 9.20 -23.82
C SER A 122 -6.63 8.90 -24.33
N ARG A 123 -5.59 9.51 -23.77
CA ARG A 123 -4.19 9.33 -24.18
C ARG A 123 -3.36 8.58 -23.14
N ASP A 124 -3.63 8.87 -21.87
CA ASP A 124 -2.78 8.50 -20.76
C ASP A 124 -3.30 7.28 -19.98
N ALA A 125 -4.33 6.58 -20.49
CA ALA A 125 -4.87 5.37 -19.87
C ALA A 125 -3.78 4.38 -19.43
N GLY A 126 -3.89 3.90 -18.19
CA GLY A 126 -2.94 2.97 -17.57
C GLY A 126 -2.92 3.05 -16.05
N SER A 127 -1.93 2.40 -15.46
CA SER A 127 -1.73 2.36 -14.00
C SER A 127 -0.61 3.30 -13.58
N PHE A 128 -0.90 4.18 -12.63
CA PHE A 128 0.01 5.23 -12.18
C PHE A 128 0.49 5.01 -10.76
N SER A 129 1.79 5.14 -10.54
CA SER A 129 2.41 5.18 -9.22
C SER A 129 3.32 6.41 -9.09
N CYS A 130 3.72 6.74 -7.86
CA CYS A 130 4.60 7.86 -7.58
C CYS A 130 5.74 7.47 -6.64
N SER A 131 6.88 8.14 -6.78
CA SER A 131 8.04 8.03 -5.92
C SER A 131 8.58 9.40 -5.54
N ARG A 132 9.30 9.47 -4.43
CA ARG A 132 10.10 10.64 -4.02
C ARG A 132 11.58 10.47 -4.40
N ASP A 133 11.93 9.32 -4.99
CA ASP A 133 13.27 9.01 -5.48
C ASP A 133 13.34 9.14 -7.01
N GLN A 134 14.29 9.94 -7.49
CA GLN A 134 14.54 10.13 -8.93
C GLN A 134 14.87 8.84 -9.67
N ASN A 135 15.43 7.85 -8.96
CA ASN A 135 15.77 6.55 -9.53
C ASN A 135 14.59 5.59 -9.52
N LEU A 136 13.38 6.09 -9.22
CA LEU A 136 12.12 5.36 -9.25
C LEU A 136 12.08 4.12 -8.35
N LYS A 137 12.97 4.04 -7.35
CA LYS A 137 12.94 2.95 -6.38
C LYS A 137 11.81 3.18 -5.37
N HIS A 138 11.28 2.08 -4.85
CA HIS A 138 10.23 2.06 -3.82
C HIS A 138 9.01 2.95 -4.13
N PRO A 139 8.38 2.80 -5.30
CA PRO A 139 7.18 3.57 -5.58
C PRO A 139 6.01 3.17 -4.69
N SER A 140 5.02 4.06 -4.63
CA SER A 140 3.70 3.72 -4.13
C SER A 140 3.06 2.59 -4.93
N SER A 141 2.03 1.98 -4.34
CA SER A 141 1.11 1.13 -5.08
C SER A 141 0.48 1.91 -6.23
N SER A 142 0.30 1.25 -7.37
CA SER A 142 -0.29 1.85 -8.56
C SER A 142 -1.82 1.97 -8.45
N VAL A 143 -2.38 3.03 -9.03
CA VAL A 143 -3.82 3.22 -9.22
C VAL A 143 -4.12 3.29 -10.69
N CYS A 144 -5.13 2.56 -11.16
CA CYS A 144 -5.53 2.65 -12.54
C CYS A 144 -6.47 3.83 -12.81
N VAL A 145 -6.20 4.59 -13.87
CA VAL A 145 -6.99 5.79 -14.24
C VAL A 145 -8.17 5.52 -15.17
N SER A 146 -8.24 4.34 -15.79
CA SER A 146 -9.33 3.96 -16.68
C SER A 146 -9.68 2.48 -16.52
N GLN A 147 -10.86 2.20 -15.98
CA GLN A 147 -11.35 0.84 -15.74
C GLN A 147 -11.54 0.03 -17.03
N SER A 148 -11.62 0.69 -18.20
CA SER A 148 -11.76 0.02 -19.49
C SER A 148 -10.44 -0.53 -20.06
N VAL A 149 -9.29 -0.19 -19.47
CA VAL A 149 -7.97 -0.46 -20.09
C VAL A 149 -7.03 -1.28 -19.19
N CYS A 150 -7.35 -1.43 -17.91
CA CYS A 150 -6.45 -2.07 -16.94
C CYS A 150 -7.17 -3.07 -16.05
N TRP A 151 -6.37 -4.00 -15.54
CA TRP A 151 -6.71 -4.79 -14.38
C TRP A 151 -6.41 -3.98 -13.13
N ASP A 152 -7.40 -3.84 -12.25
CA ASP A 152 -7.19 -3.17 -10.96
C ASP A 152 -7.85 -3.96 -9.83
N VAL A 153 -7.21 -3.96 -8.67
CA VAL A 153 -7.70 -4.59 -7.45
C VAL A 153 -7.64 -3.56 -6.33
N THR A 154 -8.81 -3.12 -5.88
CA THR A 154 -8.96 -2.20 -4.76
C THR A 154 -9.28 -2.98 -3.49
N TYR A 155 -8.35 -2.98 -2.55
CA TYR A 155 -8.55 -3.57 -1.23
C TYR A 155 -9.28 -2.60 -0.30
N THR A 156 -10.24 -3.10 0.48
CA THR A 156 -10.89 -2.30 1.54
C THR A 156 -9.88 -1.90 2.62
N SER A 157 -8.89 -2.75 2.88
CA SER A 157 -7.78 -2.44 3.78
C SER A 157 -6.52 -3.16 3.34
N THR A 158 -5.44 -2.39 3.13
CA THR A 158 -4.12 -2.92 2.77
C THR A 158 -3.28 -3.31 3.99
N ARG A 159 -3.74 -2.97 5.20
CA ARG A 159 -3.10 -3.30 6.48
C ARG A 159 -4.14 -3.81 7.47
N VAL A 160 -4.20 -5.12 7.59
CA VAL A 160 -5.16 -5.80 8.45
C VAL A 160 -4.44 -6.32 9.69
N CYS A 161 -5.05 -6.07 10.84
CA CYS A 161 -4.62 -6.60 12.12
C CYS A 161 -5.73 -7.44 12.69
N ALA A 162 -5.38 -8.61 13.21
CA ALA A 162 -6.31 -9.54 13.80
C ALA A 162 -5.62 -10.25 14.97
N LEU A 163 -6.43 -10.77 15.91
CA LEU A 163 -5.95 -11.46 17.09
C LEU A 163 -5.78 -12.95 16.78
N VAL A 164 -4.87 -13.60 17.51
CA VAL A 164 -4.77 -15.08 17.48
C VAL A 164 -6.11 -15.68 17.94
N ASN A 165 -6.51 -16.78 17.32
CA ASN A 165 -7.80 -17.46 17.50
C ASN A 165 -9.03 -16.62 17.09
N SER A 166 -8.86 -15.45 16.46
CA SER A 166 -9.97 -14.70 15.88
C SER A 166 -10.21 -15.08 14.41
N THR A 167 -11.26 -14.49 13.83
CA THR A 167 -11.52 -14.56 12.39
C THR A 167 -11.17 -13.22 11.75
N VAL A 168 -10.60 -13.24 10.55
CA VAL A 168 -10.34 -12.03 9.76
C VAL A 168 -11.03 -12.11 8.41
N ASP A 169 -11.57 -10.96 7.99
CA ASP A 169 -12.13 -10.75 6.67
C ASP A 169 -11.25 -9.76 5.90
N ILE A 170 -10.71 -10.18 4.76
CA ILE A 170 -9.95 -9.34 3.84
C ILE A 170 -10.78 -9.21 2.56
N SER A 171 -11.24 -8.00 2.27
CA SER A 171 -12.14 -7.73 1.13
C SER A 171 -11.44 -6.91 0.06
N CYS A 172 -11.79 -7.19 -1.20
CA CYS A 172 -11.40 -6.38 -2.34
C CYS A 172 -12.52 -6.32 -3.38
N THR A 173 -12.41 -5.33 -4.25
CA THR A 173 -13.13 -5.25 -5.52
C THR A 173 -12.11 -5.25 -6.64
N TYR A 174 -12.52 -5.66 -7.83
CA TYR A 174 -11.65 -5.58 -9.01
C TYR A 174 -12.42 -5.03 -10.21
N SER A 175 -11.68 -4.46 -11.14
CA SER A 175 -12.17 -4.03 -12.45
C SER A 175 -11.23 -4.56 -13.53
N HIS A 176 -11.78 -4.76 -14.74
CA HIS A 176 -11.03 -5.24 -15.88
C HIS A 176 -11.59 -4.67 -17.19
N PRO A 177 -10.81 -4.71 -18.28
CA PRO A 177 -11.28 -4.33 -19.61
C PRO A 177 -12.48 -5.17 -20.06
N SER A 178 -13.45 -4.53 -20.73
CA SER A 178 -14.72 -5.18 -21.12
C SER A 178 -14.58 -6.28 -22.17
N ASP A 179 -13.47 -6.28 -22.91
CA ASP A 179 -13.10 -7.29 -23.91
C ASP A 179 -12.52 -8.57 -23.28
N HIS A 180 -12.23 -8.57 -21.98
CA HIS A 180 -11.70 -9.72 -21.25
C HIS A 180 -12.78 -10.40 -20.42
N THR A 181 -12.71 -11.73 -20.34
CA THR A 181 -13.57 -12.54 -19.46
C THR A 181 -12.74 -13.12 -18.33
N VAL A 182 -13.19 -12.90 -17.08
CA VAL A 182 -12.58 -13.51 -15.90
C VAL A 182 -13.02 -14.96 -15.79
N ASN A 183 -12.06 -15.89 -15.82
CA ASN A 183 -12.35 -17.32 -15.62
C ASN A 183 -12.47 -17.65 -14.13
N LYS A 184 -11.45 -17.29 -13.33
CA LYS A 184 -11.41 -17.61 -11.91
C LYS A 184 -10.73 -16.52 -11.11
N THR A 185 -11.22 -16.28 -9.89
CA THR A 185 -10.53 -15.47 -8.88
C THR A 185 -10.18 -16.32 -7.68
N PHE A 186 -9.04 -16.04 -7.04
CA PHE A 186 -8.62 -16.72 -5.82
C PHE A 186 -7.69 -15.85 -4.98
N TRP A 187 -7.45 -16.24 -3.74
CA TRP A 187 -6.46 -15.61 -2.89
C TRP A 187 -5.19 -16.44 -2.87
N HIS A 188 -4.04 -15.78 -2.81
CA HIS A 188 -2.73 -16.38 -2.76
C HIS A 188 -1.96 -15.85 -1.55
N TYR A 189 -1.21 -16.73 -0.88
CA TYR A 189 -0.32 -16.39 0.23
C TYR A 189 1.14 -16.42 -0.24
N SER A 190 1.77 -15.25 -0.26
CA SER A 190 3.17 -15.07 -0.65
C SER A 190 4.06 -15.24 0.60
N PRO A 191 5.06 -16.14 0.56
CA PRO A 191 6.14 -16.03 -0.43
C PRO A 191 6.24 -17.17 -1.44
N SER A 192 5.24 -18.05 -1.59
CA SER A 192 5.37 -19.15 -2.55
C SER A 192 5.48 -18.60 -3.98
N GLY A 193 6.58 -18.93 -4.69
CA GLY A 193 6.78 -18.52 -6.08
C GLY A 193 5.78 -19.16 -7.06
N VAL A 194 4.98 -20.11 -6.57
CA VAL A 194 3.87 -20.73 -7.28
C VAL A 194 2.57 -20.06 -6.86
N PHE A 195 1.85 -19.52 -7.84
CA PHE A 195 0.49 -19.01 -7.63
C PHE A 195 -0.46 -20.17 -7.38
N LYS A 196 -0.77 -20.39 -6.12
CA LYS A 196 -1.67 -21.44 -5.64
C LYS A 196 -2.87 -20.84 -4.92
N ASP A 197 -4.04 -21.46 -5.11
CA ASP A 197 -5.28 -21.10 -4.42
C ASP A 197 -5.12 -21.39 -2.94
N LEU A 198 -5.38 -20.40 -2.09
CA LEU A 198 -5.19 -20.50 -0.63
C LEU A 198 -5.97 -21.68 -0.02
N ARG A 199 -7.09 -22.07 -0.61
CA ARG A 199 -7.90 -23.21 -0.15
C ARG A 199 -7.20 -24.56 -0.34
N GLU A 200 -6.23 -24.62 -1.25
CA GLU A 200 -5.42 -25.82 -1.53
C GLU A 200 -4.17 -25.88 -0.64
N GLU A 201 -3.94 -24.87 0.19
CA GLU A 201 -2.78 -24.83 1.08
C GLU A 201 -3.06 -25.56 2.38
N HIS A 202 -2.26 -26.59 2.65
CA HIS A 202 -2.44 -27.47 3.80
C HIS A 202 -2.45 -26.71 5.14
N GLN A 203 -1.62 -25.66 5.27
CA GLN A 203 -1.58 -24.85 6.49
C GLN A 203 -2.92 -24.17 6.83
N PHE A 204 -3.76 -23.95 5.82
CA PHE A 204 -5.05 -23.26 5.91
C PHE A 204 -6.27 -24.20 5.82
N ALA A 205 -6.04 -25.51 5.73
CA ALA A 205 -7.10 -26.50 5.55
C ALA A 205 -8.22 -26.35 6.61
N GLY A 206 -9.48 -26.33 6.14
CA GLY A 206 -10.66 -26.20 6.99
C GLY A 206 -10.93 -24.80 7.56
N ARG A 207 -10.04 -23.82 7.36
CA ARG A 207 -10.14 -22.48 7.98
C ARG A 207 -10.44 -21.35 7.00
N VAL A 208 -10.35 -21.61 5.69
CA VAL A 208 -10.51 -20.60 4.63
C VAL A 208 -11.85 -20.70 3.93
N GLU A 209 -12.53 -19.57 3.82
CA GLU A 209 -13.80 -19.42 3.12
C GLU A 209 -13.75 -18.19 2.21
N TYR A 210 -14.38 -18.29 1.02
CA TYR A 210 -14.57 -17.15 0.12
C TYR A 210 -16.03 -16.72 0.14
N VAL A 211 -16.26 -15.43 0.38
CA VAL A 211 -17.59 -14.81 0.32
C VAL A 211 -17.55 -13.73 -0.76
N GLY A 212 -17.89 -14.11 -2.00
CA GLY A 212 -17.56 -13.28 -3.17
C GLY A 212 -16.04 -13.10 -3.30
N ASN A 213 -15.57 -11.86 -3.39
CA ASN A 213 -14.14 -11.53 -3.45
C ASN A 213 -13.45 -11.45 -2.08
N LYS A 214 -14.20 -11.67 -0.99
CA LYS A 214 -13.68 -11.59 0.38
C LYS A 214 -13.05 -12.91 0.80
N LEU A 215 -11.81 -12.84 1.29
CA LEU A 215 -11.14 -13.91 2.02
C LEU A 215 -11.53 -13.87 3.49
N ARG A 216 -12.02 -14.98 4.02
CA ARG A 216 -12.22 -15.21 5.45
C ARG A 216 -11.26 -16.30 5.93
N ILE A 217 -10.48 -16.01 6.97
CA ILE A 217 -9.63 -16.99 7.66
C ILE A 217 -10.09 -17.07 9.11
N LYS A 218 -10.48 -18.27 9.54
CA LYS A 218 -10.88 -18.60 10.92
C LYS A 218 -9.68 -19.09 11.73
N GLU A 219 -9.81 -19.02 13.06
CA GLU A 219 -8.86 -19.58 14.01
C GLU A 219 -7.41 -19.19 13.68
N LEU A 220 -7.18 -17.88 13.60
CA LEU A 220 -5.91 -17.33 13.17
C LEU A 220 -4.74 -17.76 14.05
N LYS A 221 -3.63 -18.07 13.41
CA LYS A 221 -2.36 -18.45 14.03
C LYS A 221 -1.31 -17.38 13.78
N ILE A 222 -0.28 -17.32 14.62
CA ILE A 222 0.83 -16.36 14.46
C ILE A 222 1.52 -16.54 13.10
N ASN A 223 1.67 -17.79 12.65
CA ASN A 223 2.30 -18.12 11.37
C ASN A 223 1.41 -17.85 10.14
N ASP A 224 0.13 -17.49 10.33
CA ASP A 224 -0.73 -17.00 9.23
C ASP A 224 -0.36 -15.55 8.84
N SER A 225 0.53 -14.88 9.59
CA SER A 225 0.97 -13.53 9.27
C SER A 225 1.83 -13.49 8.00
N GLY A 226 1.38 -12.78 6.97
CA GLY A 226 2.15 -12.57 5.74
C GLY A 226 1.44 -11.70 4.70
N GLU A 227 1.90 -11.77 3.46
CA GLU A 227 1.33 -11.01 2.34
C GLU A 227 0.29 -11.87 1.61
N TYR A 228 -0.95 -11.37 1.57
CA TYR A 228 -2.06 -11.99 0.84
C TYR A 228 -2.39 -11.18 -0.40
N ARG A 229 -2.58 -11.85 -1.53
CA ARG A 229 -2.87 -11.22 -2.82
C ARG A 229 -4.13 -11.82 -3.42
N PHE A 230 -5.03 -10.96 -3.87
CA PHE A 230 -6.12 -11.39 -4.73
C PHE A 230 -5.59 -11.60 -6.15
N MET A 231 -5.88 -12.76 -6.70
CA MET A 231 -5.41 -13.20 -8.00
C MET A 231 -6.60 -13.36 -8.94
N ILE A 232 -6.42 -12.88 -10.17
CA ILE A 232 -7.39 -12.99 -11.24
C ILE A 232 -6.76 -13.84 -12.34
N LYS A 233 -7.45 -14.91 -12.75
CA LYS A 233 -7.07 -15.79 -13.83
C LYS A 233 -7.98 -15.54 -15.03
N ILE A 234 -7.35 -15.24 -16.16
CA ILE A 234 -7.96 -15.08 -17.48
C ILE A 234 -7.76 -16.39 -18.25
N ASN A 235 -8.60 -16.67 -19.23
CA ASN A 235 -8.38 -17.78 -20.17
C ASN A 235 -7.18 -17.54 -21.08
#